data_AF-C5B927-F1
#
_entry.id   AF-C5B927-F1
#
_cell.length_a   1.000
_cell.length_b   1.000
_cell.length_c   1.000
_cell.angle_alpha   90.00
_cell.angle_beta   90.00
_cell.angle_gamma   90.00
#
_symmetry.space_group_name_H-M   'P 1'
#
loop_
_entity.id
_entity.type
_entity.pdbx_description
1 polymer ?
#
loop_
_entity_poly.entity_id
_entity_poly.type
_entity_poly.pdbx_seq_one_letter_code
_entity_poly.pdbx_strand_id
1 'polypeptide(L)' 'MRKYDLDEIKKVITDYIEQCEGNDWMEIAQKLSRVFAWEFEDYQP' A
#
# COMPACT_ATOMS: atom_id res chain seq x y z
N MET A 1 1.25 6.69 23.59
CA MET A 1 -0.12 6.64 23.05
C MET A 1 0.02 6.83 21.53
N ARG A 2 -0.37 5.86 20.70
CA ARG A 2 -0.37 6.07 19.24
C ARG A 2 -1.52 7.02 18.91
N LYS A 3 -1.24 8.11 18.20
CA LYS A 3 -2.25 9.05 17.73
C LYS A 3 -2.51 8.77 16.26
N TYR A 4 -3.77 8.89 15.87
CA TYR A 4 -4.13 8.89 14.47
C TYR A 4 -3.53 10.12 13.78
N ASP A 5 -2.83 9.91 12.68
CA ASP A 5 -2.28 10.94 11.81
C ASP A 5 -2.48 10.50 10.37
N LEU A 6 -3.38 11.19 9.65
CA LEU A 6 -3.71 10.85 8.27
C LEU A 6 -2.53 11.15 7.31
N ASP A 7 -1.75 12.19 7.60
CA ASP A 7 -0.65 12.60 6.73
C ASP A 7 0.51 11.61 6.86
N GLU A 8 0.77 11.11 8.07
CA GLU A 8 1.72 10.01 8.30
C GLU A 8 1.31 8.74 7.55
N ILE A 9 0.02 8.36 7.61
CA ILE A 9 -0.51 7.19 6.89
C ILE A 9 -0.31 7.36 5.36
N LYS A 10 -0.68 8.52 4.81
CA LYS A 10 -0.49 8.80 3.38
C LYS A 10 0.96 8.73 2.98
N LYS A 11 1.86 9.33 3.77
CA LYS A 11 3.30 9.31 3.51
C LYS A 11 3.82 7.88 3.43
N VAL A 12 3.45 7.01 4.38
CA VAL A 12 3.88 5.61 4.38
C VAL A 12 3.42 4.88 3.12
N ILE A 13 2.16 5.08 2.70
CA ILE A 13 1.61 4.45 1.48
C ILE A 13 2.36 4.97 0.24
N THR A 14 2.56 6.28 0.11
CA THR A 14 3.25 6.89 -1.03
C THR A 14 4.72 6.46 -1.11
N ASP A 15 5.45 6.51 0.01
CA ASP A 15 6.85 6.07 0.09
C ASP A 15 7.01 4.61 -0.35
N TYR A 16 6.02 3.75 -0.03
CA TYR A 16 6.02 2.35 -0.45
C TYR A 16 5.78 2.19 -1.95
N ILE A 17 4.80 2.92 -2.51
CA ILE A 17 4.50 2.90 -3.95
C ILE A 17 5.70 3.40 -4.76
N GLU A 18 6.40 4.44 -4.31
CA GLU A 18 7.58 4.99 -4.99
C GLU A 18 8.76 4.01 -5.08
N GLN A 19 8.83 3.02 -4.17
CA GLN A 19 9.85 1.98 -4.18
C GLN A 19 9.51 0.81 -5.13
N CYS A 20 8.30 0.77 -5.69
CA CYS A 20 7.88 -0.30 -6.58
C CYS A 20 8.27 -0.01 -8.04
N GLU A 21 9.29 -0.73 -8.50
CA GLU A 21 9.71 -0.73 -9.91
C GLU A 21 9.20 -1.98 -10.65
N GLY A 22 9.03 -1.90 -11.98
CA GLY A 22 8.64 -3.02 -12.83
C GLY A 22 8.80 -2.68 -14.31
N ASN A 23 8.89 -3.70 -15.16
CA ASN A 23 9.09 -3.52 -16.60
C ASN A 23 7.81 -3.08 -17.31
N ASP A 24 6.66 -3.33 -16.69
CA ASP A 24 5.35 -2.92 -17.19
C ASP A 24 4.37 -2.68 -16.04
N TRP A 25 3.18 -2.23 -16.40
CA TRP A 25 2.18 -1.87 -15.42
C TRP A 25 1.61 -3.08 -14.66
N MET A 26 1.62 -4.26 -15.28
CA MET A 26 1.10 -5.48 -14.67
C MET A 26 2.01 -5.97 -13.54
N GLU A 27 3.33 -5.91 -13.74
CA GLU A 27 4.31 -6.27 -12.72
C GLU A 27 4.19 -5.38 -11.47
N ILE A 28 4.06 -4.06 -11.64
CA ILE A 28 3.93 -3.14 -10.52
C ILE A 28 2.58 -3.34 -9.82
N ALA A 29 1.48 -3.49 -10.56
CA ALA A 29 0.16 -3.76 -9.99
C ALA A 29 0.15 -5.04 -9.13
N GLN A 30 0.77 -6.12 -9.60
CA GLN A 30 0.87 -7.37 -8.84
C GLN A 30 1.71 -7.21 -7.56
N LYS A 31 2.81 -6.44 -7.59
CA LYS A 31 3.64 -6.15 -6.41
C LYS A 31 2.85 -5.39 -5.34
N LEU A 32 2.14 -4.33 -5.75
CA LEU A 32 1.29 -3.56 -4.84
C LEU A 32 0.16 -4.42 -4.27
N SER A 33 -0.52 -5.21 -5.10
CA SER A 33 -1.60 -6.10 -4.65
C SER A 33 -1.14 -7.11 -3.60
N ARG A 34 0.08 -7.68 -3.71
CA ARG A 34 0.57 -8.63 -2.70
C ARG A 34 0.72 -8.02 -1.31
N VAL A 35 1.06 -6.73 -1.22
CA VAL A 35 1.31 -6.06 0.05
C VAL A 35 0.05 -5.46 0.64
N PHE A 36 -0.83 -4.90 -0.20
CA PHE A 36 -2.07 -4.26 0.26
C PHE A 36 -3.27 -5.21 0.32
N ALA A 37 -3.24 -6.39 -0.31
CA ALA A 37 -4.40 -7.30 -0.29
C ALA A 37 -4.72 -7.85 1.11
N TRP A 38 -3.71 -8.09 1.95
CA TRP A 38 -3.93 -8.64 3.31
C TRP A 38 -4.70 -7.67 4.23
N GLU A 39 -4.63 -6.36 4.01
CA GLU A 39 -5.38 -5.38 4.82
C GLU A 39 -6.90 -5.42 4.59
N PHE A 40 -7.35 -5.97 3.46
CA PHE A 40 -8.76 -5.99 3.07
C PHE A 40 -9.38 -7.38 3.00
N GLU A 41 -8.60 -8.43 3.23
CA GLU A 41 -9.05 -9.82 3.10
C GLU A 41 -10.20 -10.15 4.08
N ASP A 42 -10.17 -9.57 5.29
CA ASP A 42 -11.20 -9.73 6.32
C ASP A 42 -12.06 -8.46 6.55
N TYR A 43 -11.95 -7.45 5.69
CA TYR A 43 -12.70 -6.21 5.86
C TYR A 43 -14.21 -6.45 5.64
N GLN A 44 -15.02 -6.28 6.69
CA GLN A 44 -16.47 -6.32 6.64
C GLN A 44 -17.03 -4.88 6.81
N PRO A 45 -17.95 -4.41 5.95
CA PRO A 45 -18.52 -3.05 5.99
C PRO A 45 -19.30 -2.69 7.27
#